data_AF-A0A9D6YC94-F1
#
_entry.id   AF-A0A9D6YC94-F1
#
_cell.length_a   1.000
_cell.length_b   1.000
_cell.length_c   1.000
_cell.angle_alpha   90.00
_cell.angle_beta   90.00
_cell.angle_gamma   90.00
#
_symmetry.space_group_name_H-M   'P 1'
#
loop_
_entity.id
_entity.type
_entity.pdbx_description
1 polymer ?
#
loop_
_entity_poly.entity_id
_entity_poly.type
_entity_poly.pdbx_seq_one_letter_code
_entity_poly.pdbx_strand_id
1 'polypeptide(L)'
;MKLLRLIEFLRRHLKTVIRMCLAMLALLVLVDAIPFFVDKHHAHTKAEHIPGFWAAFGFAGCVLIILFSKAFGHAGIVNREDYYDE
;
A
#
# COMPACT_ATOMS: atom_id res chain seq x y z
N MET A 1 7.21 6.71 27.93
CA MET A 1 7.79 6.29 26.63
C MET A 1 6.98 6.89 25.49
N LYS A 2 7.59 7.71 24.62
CA LYS A 2 6.88 8.41 23.52
C LYS A 2 6.36 7.42 22.45
N LEU A 3 7.09 6.32 22.21
CA LEU A 3 6.75 5.28 21.22
C LEU A 3 5.47 4.51 21.57
N LEU A 4 5.33 4.04 22.81
CA LEU A 4 4.11 3.35 23.25
C LEU A 4 2.86 4.22 23.07
N ARG A 5 2.96 5.50 23.41
CA ARG A 5 1.88 6.47 23.27
C ARG A 5 1.46 6.67 21.81
N LEU A 6 2.41 6.64 20.89
CA LEU A 6 2.15 6.74 19.44
C LEU A 6 1.44 5.48 18.91
N ILE A 7 1.91 4.29 19.31
CA ILE A 7 1.30 3.02 18.89
C ILE A 7 -0.14 2.92 19.42
N GLU A 8 -0.36 3.27 20.69
CA GLU A 8 -1.70 3.30 21.29
C GLU A 8 -2.62 4.31 20.60
N PHE A 9 -2.09 5.48 20.23
CA PHE A 9 -2.84 6.49 19.47
C PHE A 9 -3.28 5.97 18.10
N LEU A 10 -2.34 5.40 17.32
CA LEU A 10 -2.64 4.83 16.01
C LEU A 10 -3.62 3.65 16.11
N ARG A 11 -3.47 2.79 17.13
CA ARG A 11 -4.40 1.69 17.40
C ARG A 11 -5.79 2.19 17.80
N ARG A 12 -5.87 3.22 18.65
CA ARG A 12 -7.14 3.83 19.08
C ARG A 12 -7.90 4.48 17.91
N HIS A 13 -7.18 5.07 16.97
CA HIS A 13 -7.76 5.75 15.80
C HIS A 13 -7.63 4.93 14.50
N LEU A 14 -7.44 3.61 14.59
CA LEU A 14 -7.18 2.75 13.43
C LEU A 14 -8.23 2.89 12.34
N LYS A 15 -9.53 2.96 12.70
CA LYS A 15 -10.62 3.16 11.74
C LYS A 15 -10.53 4.49 11.00
N THR A 16 -10.00 5.53 11.63
CA THR A 16 -9.82 6.86 11.02
C THR A 16 -8.59 6.85 10.12
N VAL A 17 -7.50 6.23 10.56
CA VAL A 17 -6.27 6.07 9.76
C VAL A 17 -6.58 5.30 8.48
N ILE A 18 -7.26 4.15 8.58
CA ILE A 18 -7.67 3.35 7.41
C ILE A 18 -8.53 4.18 6.46
N ARG A 19 -9.51 4.94 6.98
CA ARG A 19 -10.35 5.82 6.15
C ARG A 19 -9.54 6.91 5.47
N MET A 20 -8.56 7.52 6.14
CA MET A 20 -7.67 8.50 5.53
C MET A 20 -6.79 7.88 4.43
N CYS A 21 -6.21 6.71 4.66
CA CYS A 21 -5.44 6.00 3.62
C CYS A 21 -6.30 5.66 2.41
N LEU A 22 -7.54 5.22 2.63
CA LEU A 22 -8.47 4.89 1.55
C LEU A 22 -8.94 6.14 0.80
N ALA A 23 -9.17 7.25 1.50
CA ALA A 23 -9.47 8.54 0.89
C ALA A 23 -8.28 9.07 0.05
N MET A 24 -7.05 8.89 0.54
CA MET A 24 -5.84 9.26 -0.19
C MET A 24 -5.69 8.42 -1.47
N LEU A 25 -5.92 7.11 -1.40
CA LEU A 25 -5.93 6.22 -2.58
C LEU A 25 -6.99 6.64 -3.59
N ALA A 26 -8.21 6.94 -3.13
CA ALA A 26 -9.29 7.42 -4.00
C ALA A 26 -8.93 8.75 -4.66
N LEU A 27 -8.35 9.70 -3.91
CA LEU A 27 -7.86 10.97 -4.46
C LEU A 27 -6.81 10.75 -5.54
N LEU A 28 -5.88 9.81 -5.34
CA LEU A 28 -4.83 9.48 -6.29
C LEU A 28 -5.40 8.94 -7.62
N VAL A 29 -6.44 8.10 -7.54
CA VAL A 29 -7.19 7.63 -8.71
C VAL A 29 -7.92 8.79 -9.40
N LEU A 30 -8.54 9.70 -8.64
CA LEU A 30 -9.24 10.85 -9.20
C LEU A 30 -8.27 11.80 -9.94
N VAL A 31 -7.07 12.03 -9.39
CA VAL A 31 -6.03 12.84 -10.04
C VAL A 31 -5.56 12.18 -11.35
N ASP A 32 -5.32 10.86 -11.34
CA ASP A 32 -4.94 10.10 -12.54
C ASP A 32 -6.06 10.04 -13.61
N ALA A 33 -7.32 10.12 -13.17
CA ALA A 33 -8.48 10.13 -14.06
C ALA A 33 -8.72 11.48 -14.74
N ILE A 34 -8.16 12.58 -14.23
CA ILE A 34 -8.31 13.90 -14.83
C ILE A 34 -7.26 14.05 -15.96
N PRO A 35 -7.68 14.05 -17.24
CA PRO A 35 -6.75 14.06 -18.38
C PRO A 35 -5.93 15.36 -18.51
N PHE A 36 -6.23 16.38 -17.70
CA PHE A 36 -5.50 17.64 -17.63
C PHE A 36 -4.19 17.53 -16.83
N PHE A 37 -4.04 16.53 -15.95
CA PHE A 37 -2.83 16.37 -15.12
C PHE A 37 -1.83 15.34 -15.68
N VAL A 38 -2.29 14.40 -16.50
CA VAL A 38 -1.45 13.33 -17.07
C VAL A 38 -1.56 13.37 -18.58
N ASP A 39 -0.55 13.93 -19.23
CA ASP A 39 -0.41 13.91 -20.68
C ASP A 39 -0.19 12.46 -21.16
N LYS A 40 -1.24 11.83 -21.69
CA LYS A 40 -1.22 10.46 -22.25
C LYS A 40 -0.65 10.41 -23.68
N HIS A 41 0.11 11.42 -24.09
CA HIS A 41 0.54 11.62 -25.48
C HIS A 41 1.58 10.59 -25.98
N HIS A 42 2.16 9.79 -25.07
CA HIS A 42 3.15 8.73 -25.35
C HIS A 42 2.70 7.34 -24.87
N ALA A 43 1.40 7.09 -24.70
CA ALA A 43 0.90 5.76 -24.38
C ALA A 43 1.08 4.81 -25.58
N HIS A 44 2.06 3.90 -25.50
CA HIS A 44 2.31 2.89 -26.53
C HIS A 44 1.33 1.71 -26.44
N THR A 45 0.56 1.60 -25.35
CA THR A 45 -0.32 0.45 -25.07
C THR A 45 -1.75 0.88 -24.74
N LYS A 46 -2.76 0.25 -25.35
CA LYS A 46 -4.19 0.60 -25.15
C LYS A 46 -4.66 0.56 -23.68
N ALA A 47 -3.98 -0.19 -22.83
CA ALA A 47 -4.28 -0.29 -21.40
C ALA A 47 -3.92 0.97 -20.59
N GLU A 48 -2.91 1.74 -21.03
CA GLU A 48 -2.45 2.96 -20.36
C GLU A 48 -3.43 4.14 -20.53
N HIS A 49 -4.37 4.02 -21.47
CA HIS A 49 -5.46 4.99 -21.61
C HIS A 49 -6.53 4.85 -20.53
N ILE A 50 -6.63 3.69 -19.86
CA ILE A 50 -7.64 3.46 -18.82
C ILE A 50 -7.32 4.35 -17.61
N PRO A 51 -8.25 5.21 -17.16
CA PRO A 51 -8.05 5.99 -15.95
C PRO A 51 -7.91 5.06 -14.73
N GLY A 52 -6.87 5.25 -13.92
CA GLY A 52 -6.60 4.42 -12.74
C GLY A 52 -5.76 3.17 -13.00
N PHE A 53 -5.24 2.95 -14.22
CA PHE A 53 -4.38 1.80 -14.53
C PHE A 53 -3.14 1.76 -13.62
N TRP A 54 -2.43 2.87 -13.48
CA TRP A 54 -1.23 2.96 -12.66
C TRP A 54 -1.50 2.77 -11.17
N ALA A 55 -2.64 3.28 -10.68
CA ALA A 55 -3.08 3.06 -9.30
C ALA A 55 -3.37 1.57 -9.03
N ALA A 56 -4.05 0.90 -9.95
CA ALA A 56 -4.32 -0.54 -9.86
C ALA A 56 -3.05 -1.37 -9.95
N PHE A 57 -2.14 -1.02 -10.88
CA PHE A 57 -0.85 -1.67 -11.03
C PHE A 57 0.02 -1.54 -9.77
N GLY A 58 0.13 -0.34 -9.21
CA GLY A 58 0.87 -0.09 -7.97
C GLY A 58 0.25 -0.83 -6.78
N PHE A 59 -1.08 -0.86 -6.67
CA PHE A 59 -1.77 -1.62 -5.64
C PHE A 59 -1.50 -3.13 -5.76
N ALA A 60 -1.59 -3.68 -6.96
CA ALA A 60 -1.26 -5.09 -7.22
C ALA A 60 0.20 -5.39 -6.87
N GLY A 61 1.13 -4.52 -7.23
CA GLY A 61 2.54 -4.63 -6.86
C GLY A 61 2.75 -4.68 -5.34
N CYS A 62 2.11 -3.78 -4.60
CA CYS A 62 2.13 -3.80 -3.13
C CYS A 62 1.59 -5.11 -2.55
N VAL A 63 0.44 -5.59 -3.02
CA VAL A 63 -0.15 -6.85 -2.57
C VAL A 63 0.79 -8.02 -2.85
N LEU A 64 1.37 -8.08 -4.06
CA LEU A 64 2.33 -9.12 -4.43
C LEU A 64 3.53 -9.11 -3.49
N ILE A 65 4.15 -7.95 -3.26
CA ILE A 65 5.30 -7.83 -2.36
C ILE A 65 4.95 -8.30 -0.94
N ILE A 66 3.77 -7.95 -0.42
CA ILE A 66 3.30 -8.43 0.89
C ILE A 66 3.18 -9.95 0.93
N LEU A 67 2.57 -10.55 -0.10
CA LEU A 67 2.39 -12.00 -0.19
C LEU A 67 3.74 -12.72 -0.29
N PHE A 68 4.63 -12.25 -1.16
CA PHE A 68 5.98 -12.80 -1.31
C PHE A 68 6.78 -12.66 -0.02
N SER A 69 6.74 -11.49 0.63
CA SER A 69 7.44 -11.25 1.89
C SER A 69 6.93 -12.16 3.00
N LYS A 70 5.61 -12.38 3.07
CA LYS A 70 5.00 -13.28 4.05
C LYS A 70 5.35 -14.74 3.77
N ALA A 71 5.30 -15.17 2.51
CA ALA A 71 5.67 -16.51 2.10
C ALA A 71 7.13 -16.81 2.41
N PHE A 72 8.02 -15.87 2.11
CA PHE A 72 9.45 -15.97 2.40
C PHE A 72 9.73 -15.99 3.92
N GLY A 73 8.99 -15.19 4.70
CA GLY A 73 9.03 -15.26 6.16
C GLY A 73 8.64 -16.64 6.71
N HIS A 74 7.55 -17.22 6.20
CA HIS A 74 7.09 -18.56 6.60
C HIS A 74 7.99 -19.69 6.09
N ALA A 75 8.76 -19.45 5.03
CA ALA A 75 9.72 -20.41 4.48
C ALA A 75 10.93 -20.66 5.40
N GLY A 76 11.06 -19.94 6.52
CA GLY A 76 12.03 -20.24 7.57
C GLY A 76 12.92 -19.08 8.00
N ILE A 77 12.65 -17.85 7.54
CA ILE A 77 13.40 -16.67 8.03
C ILE A 77 12.85 -16.13 9.35
N VAL A 78 11.56 -16.35 9.63
CA VAL A 78 10.97 -15.96 10.91
C VAL A 78 11.47 -16.91 11.98
N ASN A 79 12.35 -16.40 12.84
CA ASN A 79 12.76 -17.07 14.06
C ASN A 79 11.66 -16.92 15.12
N ARG A 80 11.58 -17.87 16.03
CA ARG A 80 10.57 -17.85 17.10
C ARG A 80 10.87 -16.71 18.09
N GLU A 81 9.83 -16.17 18.72
CA GLU A 81 9.98 -15.04 19.65
C GLU A 81 10.84 -15.38 20.88
N ASP A 82 10.85 -16.67 21.26
CA ASP A 82 11.61 -17.28 22.34
C ASP A 82 13.06 -17.65 21.97
N TYR A 83 13.53 -17.33 20.75
CA TYR A 83 14.86 -17.72 20.27
C TYR A 83 16.04 -17.19 21.13
N TYR A 84 15.83 -16.12 21.90
CA TYR A 84 16.84 -15.54 22.80
C TYR A 84 16.50 -15.70 24.29
N ASP A 85 15.41 -16.42 24.61
CA ASP A 85 14.99 -16.68 25.98
C ASP A 85 15.68 -17.93 26.58
N GLU A 86 16.57 -18.58 25.81
CA GLU A 86 17.56 -19.58 26.23
C GLU A 86 18.98 -19.00 26.13
#